data_AF-A0A2T0N6X3-F1
#
_entry.id   AF-A0A2T0N6X3-F1
#
_cell.length_a   1.000
_cell.length_b   1.000
_cell.length_c   1.000
_cell.angle_alpha   90.00
_cell.angle_beta   90.00
_cell.angle_gamma   90.00
#
_symmetry.space_group_name_H-M   'P 1'
#
loop_
_entity.id
_entity.type
_entity.pdbx_description
1 polymer ?
#
loop_
_entity_poly.entity_id
_entity_poly.type
_entity_poly.pdbx_seq_one_letter_code
_entity_poly.pdbx_strand_id
1 'polypeptide(L)'
;MSFVDVHVQAIEECRQEAYKVRNMLDFEDAFTDGKSKAPKGATSAEIFGKLEGASALAKKIDDVWGSVKDEYGWGRNRMQGVEEALGQVAANFRGAAGASGA
;
A
#
# COMPACT_ATOMS: atom_id res chain seq x y z
N MET A 1 18.82 -23.51 17.41
CA MET A 1 18.66 -22.20 16.74
C MET A 1 19.92 -21.41 16.99
N SER A 2 20.62 -21.05 15.92
CA SER A 2 21.74 -20.11 15.99
C SER A 2 21.21 -18.69 16.18
N PHE A 3 22.07 -17.78 16.65
CA PHE A 3 21.79 -16.34 16.72
C PHE A 3 21.34 -15.77 15.36
N VAL A 4 21.90 -16.30 14.26
CA VAL A 4 21.51 -15.95 12.89
C VAL A 4 20.05 -16.32 12.62
N ASP A 5 19.61 -17.50 13.06
CA ASP A 5 18.23 -17.96 12.83
C ASP A 5 17.21 -17.05 13.52
N VAL A 6 17.52 -16.56 14.73
CA VAL A 6 16.65 -15.62 15.48
C VAL A 6 16.53 -14.28 14.76
N HIS A 7 17.64 -13.72 14.26
CA HIS A 7 17.61 -12.46 13.53
C HIS A 7 16.91 -12.57 12.19
N VAL A 8 17.14 -13.65 11.45
CA VAL A 8 16.44 -13.92 10.20
C VAL A 8 14.95 -14.07 10.44
N GLN A 9 14.54 -14.77 11.50
CA GLN A 9 13.12 -14.89 11.86
C GLN A 9 12.49 -13.52 12.14
N ALA A 10 13.13 -12.67 12.95
CA ALA A 10 12.62 -11.33 13.23
C ALA A 10 12.47 -10.45 11.98
N ILE A 11 13.40 -10.58 11.01
CA ILE A 11 13.32 -9.87 9.74
C ILE A 11 12.14 -10.37 8.90
N GLU A 12 11.92 -11.68 8.85
CA GLU A 12 10.79 -12.28 8.13
C GLU A 12 9.44 -11.90 8.77
N GLU A 13 9.36 -11.83 10.10
CA GLU A 13 8.18 -11.33 10.82
C GLU A 13 7.91 -9.86 10.47
N CYS A 14 8.95 -9.00 10.47
CA CYS A 14 8.82 -7.61 10.04
C CYS A 14 8.36 -7.51 8.58
N ARG A 15 8.85 -8.38 7.70
CA ARG A 15 8.43 -8.47 6.30
C ARG A 15 6.96 -8.83 6.16
N GLN A 16 6.46 -9.75 6.98
CA GLN A 16 5.04 -10.12 7.01
C GLN A 16 4.16 -8.95 7.46
N GLU A 17 4.57 -8.17 8.45
CA GLU A 17 3.84 -6.97 8.85
C GLU A 17 3.86 -5.91 7.74
N ALA A 18 4.99 -5.72 7.06
CA ALA A 18 5.07 -4.83 5.90
C ALA A 18 4.12 -5.26 4.77
N TYR A 19 4.03 -6.56 4.49
CA TYR A 19 3.10 -7.14 3.53
C TYR A 19 1.63 -6.89 3.92
N LYS A 20 1.28 -7.05 5.21
CA LYS A 20 -0.08 -6.75 5.71
C LYS A 20 -0.43 -5.28 5.49
N VAL A 21 0.46 -4.37 5.87
CA VAL A 21 0.26 -2.92 5.68
C VAL A 21 0.14 -2.57 4.19
N ARG A 22 0.98 -3.18 3.33
CA ARG A 22 0.87 -3.00 1.87
C ARG A 22 -0.52 -3.37 1.35
N ASN A 23 -1.08 -4.48 1.82
CA ASN A 23 -2.40 -4.93 1.38
C ASN A 23 -3.53 -4.05 1.95
N MET A 24 -3.36 -3.45 3.14
CA MET A 24 -4.30 -2.43 3.64
C MET A 24 -4.33 -1.17 2.78
N LEU A 25 -3.29 -0.92 1.98
CA LEU A 25 -3.20 0.19 1.03
C LEU A 25 -3.70 -0.19 -0.37
N ASP A 26 -4.31 -1.37 -0.54
CA ASP A 26 -5.07 -1.67 -1.74
C ASP A 26 -6.30 -0.77 -1.83
N PHE A 27 -6.34 0.10 -2.83
CA PHE A 27 -7.42 1.05 -2.98
C PHE A 27 -8.76 0.38 -3.28
N GLU A 28 -8.77 -0.74 -4.00
CA GLU A 28 -10.01 -1.45 -4.31
C GLU A 28 -10.54 -2.12 -3.04
N ASP A 29 -9.70 -2.80 -2.28
CA ASP A 29 -10.12 -3.44 -1.03
C ASP A 29 -10.48 -2.44 0.07
N ALA A 30 -9.77 -1.31 0.18
CA ALA A 30 -9.94 -0.32 1.26
C ALA A 30 -11.37 0.24 1.37
N PHE A 31 -12.14 0.22 0.27
CA PHE A 31 -13.51 0.73 0.22
C PHE A 31 -14.56 -0.34 -0.11
N THR A 32 -14.18 -1.62 -0.17
CA THR A 32 -15.10 -2.72 -0.53
C THR A 32 -15.96 -3.17 0.66
N ASP A 33 -15.38 -3.32 1.85
CA ASP A 33 -16.07 -3.80 3.07
C ASP A 33 -16.27 -2.72 4.16
N GLY A 34 -15.92 -1.46 3.86
CA GLY A 34 -16.09 -0.34 4.78
C GLY A 34 -17.55 0.13 4.90
N LYS A 35 -17.88 0.78 6.03
CA LYS A 35 -19.13 1.58 6.15
C LYS A 35 -19.21 2.69 5.09
N SER A 36 -18.05 3.10 4.58
CA SER A 36 -17.89 4.11 3.55
C SER A 36 -17.50 3.43 2.24
N LYS A 37 -18.37 3.52 1.22
CA LYS A 37 -18.10 3.00 -0.12
C LYS A 37 -17.45 4.09 -0.97
N ALA A 38 -16.62 3.70 -1.93
CA ALA A 38 -16.13 4.62 -2.94
C ALA A 38 -17.32 5.33 -3.62
N PRO A 39 -17.24 6.65 -3.87
CA PRO A 39 -18.27 7.38 -4.60
C PRO A 39 -18.37 6.83 -6.03
N LYS A 40 -19.32 5.92 -6.27
CA LYS A 40 -19.57 5.31 -7.58
C LYS A 40 -20.24 6.32 -8.51
N GLY A 41 -19.45 7.24 -9.07
CA GLY A 41 -19.96 8.29 -9.95
C GLY A 41 -20.85 9.33 -9.26
N ALA A 42 -21.08 9.22 -7.94
CA ALA A 42 -21.88 10.15 -7.14
C ALA A 42 -21.30 11.58 -7.06
N THR A 43 -20.08 11.75 -7.55
CA THR A 43 -19.36 13.02 -7.64
C THR A 43 -19.27 13.53 -9.07
N SER A 44 -19.80 12.79 -10.05
CA SER A 44 -19.67 13.17 -11.45
C SER A 44 -20.41 14.47 -11.73
N ALA A 45 -19.81 15.28 -12.60
CA ALA A 45 -20.38 16.54 -13.06
C ALA A 45 -21.75 16.38 -13.72
N GLU A 46 -22.05 15.19 -14.24
CA GLU A 46 -23.31 14.87 -14.91
C GLU A 46 -24.50 14.92 -13.94
N ILE A 47 -24.28 14.63 -12.65
CA ILE A 47 -25.32 14.66 -11.62
C ILE A 47 -25.85 16.08 -11.39
N PHE A 48 -24.98 17.07 -11.57
CA PHE A 48 -25.33 18.46 -11.29
C PHE A 48 -26.05 19.16 -12.46
N GLY A 49 -26.19 18.50 -13.61
CA GLY A 49 -26.82 19.09 -14.80
C GLY A 49 -26.09 20.35 -15.31
N LYS A 50 -26.79 21.19 -16.09
CA LYS A 50 -26.27 22.48 -16.61
C LYS A 50 -26.29 23.60 -15.57
N LEU A 51 -26.06 23.30 -14.28
CA LEU A 51 -25.91 24.34 -13.27
C LEU A 51 -24.54 24.99 -13.39
N GLU A 52 -24.54 26.30 -13.57
CA GLU A 52 -23.32 27.10 -13.64
C GLU A 52 -22.49 26.94 -12.36
N GLY A 53 -21.21 26.58 -12.50
CA GLY A 53 -20.31 26.31 -11.38
C GLY A 53 -20.36 24.88 -10.81
N ALA A 54 -21.41 24.10 -11.08
CA ALA A 54 -21.55 22.77 -10.48
C ALA A 54 -20.65 21.71 -11.14
N SER A 55 -20.41 21.81 -12.46
CA SER A 55 -19.42 20.96 -13.14
C SER A 55 -17.99 21.21 -12.64
N ALA A 56 -17.67 22.45 -12.25
CA ALA A 56 -16.36 22.79 -11.67
C ALA A 56 -16.20 22.22 -10.25
N LEU A 57 -17.28 22.22 -9.45
CA LEU A 57 -17.28 21.59 -8.13
C LEU A 57 -17.12 20.07 -8.22
N ALA A 58 -17.88 19.43 -9.09
CA ALA A 58 -17.77 18.00 -9.36
C ALA A 58 -16.36 17.60 -9.80
N LYS A 59 -15.76 18.35 -10.74
CA LYS A 59 -14.38 18.15 -11.16
C LYS A 59 -13.40 18.22 -9.98
N LYS A 60 -13.56 19.19 -9.08
CA LYS A 60 -12.70 19.29 -7.88
C LYS A 60 -12.83 18.06 -6.98
N ILE A 61 -14.03 17.50 -6.83
CA ILE A 61 -14.24 16.30 -6.03
C ILE A 61 -13.58 15.09 -6.72
N ASP A 62 -13.75 14.95 -8.04
CA ASP A 62 -13.12 13.89 -8.82
C ASP A 62 -11.58 13.99 -8.77
N ASP A 63 -11.02 15.21 -8.89
CA ASP A 63 -9.58 15.45 -8.81
C ASP A 63 -9.03 15.09 -7.40
N VAL A 64 -9.76 15.42 -6.32
CA VAL A 64 -9.41 15.02 -4.95
C VAL A 64 -9.48 13.49 -4.79
N TRP A 65 -10.53 12.85 -5.31
CA TRP A 65 -10.68 11.40 -5.23
C TRP A 65 -9.58 10.67 -6.01
N GLY A 66 -9.20 11.18 -7.18
CA GLY A 66 -8.04 10.71 -7.94
C GLY A 66 -6.74 10.82 -7.14
N SER A 67 -6.53 11.95 -6.45
CA SER A 67 -5.35 12.14 -5.59
C SER A 67 -5.28 11.12 -4.45
N VAL A 68 -6.42 10.81 -3.80
CA VAL A 68 -6.48 9.77 -2.77
C VAL A 68 -6.08 8.40 -3.34
N LYS A 69 -6.57 8.06 -4.54
CA LYS A 69 -6.20 6.81 -5.22
C LYS A 69 -4.69 6.74 -5.46
N ASP A 70 -4.10 7.83 -5.93
CA ASP A 70 -2.65 7.91 -6.20
C ASP A 70 -1.83 7.79 -4.91
N GLU A 71 -2.26 8.43 -3.81
CA GLU A 71 -1.59 8.33 -2.50
C GLU A 71 -1.58 6.91 -1.95
N TYR A 72 -2.70 6.20 -2.05
CA TYR A 72 -2.78 4.77 -1.70
C TYR A 72 -1.81 3.93 -2.55
N GLY A 73 -1.79 4.15 -3.87
CA GLY A 73 -0.87 3.48 -4.78
C GLY A 73 0.60 3.74 -4.44
N TRP A 74 0.97 4.99 -4.14
CA TRP A 74 2.34 5.33 -3.71
C TRP A 74 2.69 4.71 -2.36
N GLY A 75 1.76 4.72 -1.40
CA GLY A 75 1.94 4.05 -0.12
C GLY A 75 2.22 2.56 -0.29
N ARG A 76 1.41 1.88 -1.11
CA ARG A 76 1.58 0.46 -1.45
C ARG A 76 2.95 0.18 -2.05
N ASN A 77 3.38 0.97 -3.03
CA ASN A 77 4.68 0.80 -3.68
C ASN A 77 5.86 1.00 -2.70
N ARG A 78 5.76 1.98 -1.79
CA ARG A 78 6.79 2.19 -0.74
C ARG A 78 6.87 0.98 0.19
N MET A 79 5.73 0.43 0.61
CA MET A 79 5.70 -0.76 1.47
C MET A 79 6.23 -2.01 0.76
N GLN A 80 5.97 -2.15 -0.55
CA GLN A 80 6.61 -3.19 -1.35
C GLN A 80 8.15 -3.07 -1.33
N GLY A 81 8.68 -1.86 -1.52
CA GLY A 81 10.13 -1.64 -1.44
C GLY A 81 10.72 -2.00 -0.07
N VAL A 82 9.99 -1.75 1.02
CA VAL A 82 10.39 -2.18 2.37
C VAL A 82 10.40 -3.71 2.48
N GLU A 83 9.37 -4.39 1.96
CA GLU A 83 9.29 -5.86 1.95
C GLU A 83 10.48 -6.48 1.21
N GLU A 84 10.81 -5.94 0.04
CA GLU A 84 11.94 -6.38 -0.80
C GLU A 84 13.28 -6.16 -0.08
N ALA A 85 13.47 -4.98 0.54
CA ALA A 85 14.68 -4.68 1.31
C ALA A 85 14.87 -5.62 2.50
N LEU A 86 13.80 -5.91 3.25
CA LEU A 86 13.83 -6.88 4.35
C LEU A 86 14.20 -8.28 3.86
N GLY A 87 13.63 -8.71 2.72
CA GLY A 87 13.98 -9.98 2.08
C GLY A 87 15.46 -10.06 1.69
N GLN A 88 16.01 -8.98 1.14
CA GLN A 88 17.43 -8.89 0.79
C GLN A 88 18.34 -8.97 2.02
N VAL A 89 17.98 -8.28 3.12
CA VAL A 89 18.73 -8.35 4.38
C VAL A 89 18.73 -9.77 4.93
N ALA A 90 17.58 -10.46 4.94
CA ALA A 90 17.51 -11.85 5.39
C ALA A 90 18.36 -12.80 4.52
N ALA A 91 18.36 -12.62 3.19
CA ALA A 91 19.21 -13.39 2.28
C ALA A 91 20.71 -13.16 2.56
N ASN A 92 21.11 -11.91 2.78
CA ASN A 92 22.50 -11.56 3.11
C ASN A 92 22.95 -12.21 4.42
N PHE A 93 22.11 -12.21 5.47
CA PHE A 93 22.41 -12.88 6.73
C PHE A 93 22.61 -14.39 6.56
N ARG A 94 21.73 -15.07 5.81
CA ARG A 94 21.86 -16.51 5.51
C ARG A 94 23.14 -16.81 4.72
N GLY A 95 23.45 -15.98 3.72
CA GLY A 95 24.68 -16.11 2.93
C GLY A 95 25.94 -15.94 3.75
N ALA A 96 26.00 -14.93 4.62
CA ALA A 96 27.14 -14.68 5.50
C ALA A 96 27.35 -15.83 6.50
N ALA A 97 26.28 -16.39 7.05
CA ALA A 97 26.35 -17.52 7.97
C ALA A 97 26.85 -18.80 7.28
N GLY A 98 26.40 -19.05 6.05
CA GLY A 98 26.90 -20.17 5.23
C GLY A 98 28.38 -20.02 4.85
N ALA A 99 28.84 -18.79 4.58
CA ALA A 99 30.25 -18.51 4.26
C ALA A 99 31.18 -18.56 5.48
N SER A 100 30.67 -18.29 6.69
CA SER A 100 31.43 -18.31 7.94
C SER A 100 31.52 -19.71 8.58
N GLY A 101 30.80 -20.69 8.03
CA GLY A 101 30.77 -22.08 8.49
C GLY A 101 31.65 -23.04 7.68
N ALA A 102 32.58 -22.52 6.86
CA ALA A 102 33.58 -23.27 6.11
C ALA A 102 34.99 -23.10 6.71
#